data_AF-A0A7V3JNU9-F1
#
_entry.id   AF-A0A7V3JNU9-F1
#
_cell.length_a   1.000
_cell.length_b   1.000
_cell.length_c   1.000
_cell.angle_alpha   90.00
_cell.angle_beta   90.00
_cell.angle_gamma   90.00
#
_symmetry.space_group_name_H-M   'P 1'
#
loop_
_entity.id
_entity.type
_entity.pdbx_description
1 polymer ?
#
loop_
_entity_poly.entity_id
_entity_poly.type
_entity_poly.pdbx_seq_one_letter_code
_entity_poly.pdbx_strand_id
1 'polypeptide(L)'
;MSGAAKTPAEILATPVQFLRGVGPARAELLERLGLRTVRDVLFYFPRDYEDYTDRREIAELEPGKFQTVIGTVEEFEVRNTALGRSVLGVLVRSGSDYLRAVWFNQPYLAQRFFRGQRVMLSAKPKWEGMMWEMIHP
;
A
#
# COMPACT_ATOMS: atom_id res chain seq x y z
N MET A 1 -11.14 28.06 -34.60
CA MET A 1 -11.70 26.84 -35.20
C MET A 1 -12.10 25.91 -34.07
N SER A 2 -13.40 25.81 -33.79
CA SER A 2 -13.93 25.01 -32.67
C SER A 2 -13.72 23.53 -32.98
N GLY A 3 -12.78 22.87 -32.29
CA GLY A 3 -12.59 21.44 -32.42
C GLY A 3 -13.86 20.72 -31.96
N ALA A 4 -14.48 19.92 -32.83
CA ALA A 4 -15.61 19.09 -32.45
C ALA A 4 -15.18 18.18 -31.28
N ALA A 5 -15.97 18.17 -30.21
CA ALA A 5 -15.72 17.29 -29.09
C ALA A 5 -15.81 15.82 -29.54
N LYS A 6 -14.85 14.98 -29.12
CA LYS A 6 -14.89 13.55 -29.39
C LYS A 6 -16.19 12.94 -28.87
N THR A 7 -16.79 12.06 -29.65
CA THR A 7 -17.92 11.25 -29.22
C THR A 7 -17.50 10.27 -28.11
N PRO A 8 -18.44 9.78 -27.28
CA PRO A 8 -18.12 8.78 -26.27
C PRO A 8 -17.45 7.51 -26.84
N ALA A 9 -17.86 7.08 -28.03
CA ALA A 9 -17.26 5.93 -28.70
C ALA A 9 -15.78 6.17 -29.07
N GLU A 10 -15.46 7.34 -29.59
CA GLU A 10 -14.07 7.74 -29.92
C GLU A 10 -13.19 7.90 -28.67
N ILE A 11 -13.78 8.35 -27.56
CA ILE A 11 -13.08 8.42 -26.27
C ILE A 11 -12.75 7.00 -25.79
N LEU A 12 -13.72 6.09 -25.82
CA LEU A 12 -13.54 4.71 -25.36
C LEU A 12 -12.54 3.92 -26.22
N ALA A 13 -12.47 4.20 -27.52
CA ALA A 13 -11.51 3.59 -28.45
C ALA A 13 -10.11 4.20 -28.37
N THR A 14 -9.89 5.26 -27.57
CA THR A 14 -8.58 5.89 -27.46
C THR A 14 -7.55 4.88 -26.92
N PRO A 15 -6.36 4.74 -27.54
CA PRO A 15 -5.31 3.87 -27.04
C PRO A 15 -4.84 4.24 -25.63
N VAL A 16 -4.53 3.24 -24.79
CA VAL A 16 -4.15 3.46 -23.37
C VAL A 16 -2.94 4.35 -23.19
N GLN A 17 -2.01 4.39 -24.14
CA GLN A 17 -0.83 5.27 -24.10
C GLN A 17 -1.16 6.76 -24.06
N PHE A 18 -2.37 7.16 -24.44
CA PHE A 18 -2.82 8.55 -24.37
C PHE A 18 -3.52 8.89 -23.06
N LEU A 19 -3.69 7.90 -22.16
CA LEU A 19 -4.11 8.17 -20.79
C LEU A 19 -2.99 8.85 -20.02
N ARG A 20 -3.35 9.89 -19.27
CA ARG A 20 -2.42 10.61 -18.41
C ARG A 20 -1.75 9.63 -17.44
N GLY A 21 -0.42 9.60 -17.44
CA GLY A 21 0.37 8.72 -16.59
C GLY A 21 0.74 7.38 -17.23
N VAL A 22 0.20 7.05 -18.42
CA VAL A 22 0.54 5.85 -19.19
C VAL A 22 1.53 6.20 -20.30
N GLY A 23 2.82 6.24 -19.97
CA GLY A 23 3.87 6.34 -20.98
C GLY A 23 4.08 5.02 -21.74
N PRO A 24 4.95 5.00 -22.78
CA PRO A 24 5.17 3.81 -23.62
C PRO A 24 5.47 2.53 -22.84
N ALA A 25 6.35 2.60 -21.84
CA ALA A 25 6.68 1.43 -21.00
C ALA A 25 5.48 0.88 -20.21
N ARG A 26 4.57 1.75 -19.75
CA ARG A 26 3.35 1.30 -19.07
C ARG A 26 2.31 0.78 -20.05
N ALA A 27 2.24 1.35 -21.26
CA ALA A 27 1.39 0.85 -22.32
C ALA A 27 1.75 -0.59 -22.69
N GLU A 28 3.05 -0.92 -22.85
CA GLU A 28 3.51 -2.29 -23.09
C GLU A 28 3.09 -3.27 -21.98
N LEU A 29 3.16 -2.84 -20.71
CA LEU A 29 2.72 -3.67 -19.58
C LEU A 29 1.20 -3.89 -19.58
N LEU A 30 0.42 -2.85 -19.90
CA LEU A 30 -1.04 -2.94 -20.02
C LEU A 30 -1.44 -3.82 -21.20
N GLU A 31 -0.74 -3.73 -22.33
CA GLU A 31 -0.98 -4.59 -23.49
C GLU A 31 -0.72 -6.07 -23.19
N ARG A 32 0.29 -6.39 -22.36
CA ARG A 32 0.52 -7.77 -21.88
C ARG A 32 -0.63 -8.32 -21.02
N LEU A 33 -1.41 -7.43 -20.38
CA LEU A 33 -2.64 -7.77 -19.68
C LEU A 33 -3.87 -7.79 -20.60
N GLY A 34 -3.70 -7.51 -21.90
CA GLY A 34 -4.78 -7.43 -22.89
C GLY A 34 -5.49 -6.07 -22.94
N LEU A 35 -4.98 -5.05 -22.25
CA LEU A 35 -5.59 -3.73 -22.11
C LEU A 35 -5.01 -2.76 -23.13
N ARG A 36 -5.75 -2.47 -24.21
CA ARG A 36 -5.26 -1.65 -25.34
C ARG A 36 -5.93 -0.29 -25.44
N THR A 37 -7.17 -0.19 -24.98
CA THR A 37 -8.00 1.01 -25.08
C THR A 37 -8.49 1.52 -23.72
N VAL A 38 -8.98 2.77 -23.67
CA VAL A 38 -9.64 3.34 -22.49
C VAL A 38 -10.80 2.44 -22.02
N ARG A 39 -11.55 1.86 -22.96
CA ARG A 39 -12.62 0.91 -22.64
C ARG A 39 -12.10 -0.28 -21.85
N ASP A 40 -10.99 -0.88 -22.28
CA ASP A 40 -10.44 -2.07 -21.63
C ASP A 40 -10.07 -1.78 -20.18
N VAL A 41 -9.39 -0.64 -19.93
CA VAL A 41 -9.01 -0.21 -18.59
C VAL A 41 -10.23 0.12 -17.73
N LEU A 42 -11.24 0.79 -18.29
CA LEU A 42 -12.46 1.15 -17.58
C LEU A 42 -13.24 -0.07 -17.07
N PHE A 43 -13.20 -1.18 -17.83
CA PHE A 43 -13.85 -2.45 -17.48
C PHE A 43 -12.88 -3.49 -16.91
N TYR A 44 -11.64 -3.10 -16.60
CA TYR A 44 -10.69 -3.94 -15.89
C TYR A 44 -10.88 -3.78 -14.38
N PHE A 45 -11.88 -4.48 -13.86
CA PHE A 45 -12.25 -4.37 -12.45
C PHE A 45 -11.15 -4.90 -11.51
N PRO A 46 -11.01 -4.33 -10.30
CA PRO A 46 -10.11 -4.87 -9.28
C PRO A 46 -10.41 -6.35 -9.00
N ARG A 47 -9.35 -7.13 -8.76
CA ARG A 47 -9.48 -8.54 -8.36
C ARG A 47 -10.11 -8.70 -6.99
N ASP A 48 -9.77 -7.79 -6.09
CA ASP A 48 -10.22 -7.75 -4.70
C ASP A 48 -10.22 -6.28 -4.22
N TYR A 49 -10.93 -6.03 -3.13
CA TYR A 49 -11.00 -4.73 -2.47
C TYR A 49 -10.42 -4.88 -1.07
N GLU A 50 -9.32 -4.19 -0.78
CA GLU A 50 -8.78 -4.14 0.58
C GLU A 50 -9.62 -3.17 1.43
N ASP A 51 -10.27 -3.70 2.47
CA ASP A 51 -11.10 -2.95 3.40
C ASP A 51 -10.28 -2.51 4.64
N TYR A 52 -10.02 -1.20 4.73
CA TYR A 52 -9.31 -0.58 5.86
C TYR A 52 -10.25 0.03 6.92
N THR A 53 -11.54 -0.35 6.90
CA THR A 53 -12.54 0.21 7.82
C THR A 53 -12.56 -0.47 9.19
N ASP A 54 -12.07 -1.71 9.32
CA ASP A 54 -11.94 -2.42 10.59
C ASP A 54 -10.78 -1.85 11.42
N ARG A 55 -11.03 -0.68 12.02
CA ARG A 55 -10.08 0.03 12.87
C ARG A 55 -10.19 -0.47 14.30
N ARG A 56 -9.06 -0.86 14.88
CA ARG A 56 -8.98 -1.40 16.24
C ARG A 56 -7.94 -0.67 17.06
N GLU A 57 -8.19 -0.63 18.36
CA GLU A 57 -7.12 -0.41 19.33
C GLU A 57 -6.22 -1.65 19.36
N ILE A 58 -4.95 -1.47 19.75
CA ILE A 58 -3.97 -2.56 19.75
C ILE A 58 -4.42 -3.71 20.69
N ALA A 59 -5.06 -3.38 21.80
CA ALA A 59 -5.59 -4.37 22.75
C ALA A 59 -6.71 -5.26 22.16
N GLU A 60 -7.38 -4.83 21.10
CA GLU A 60 -8.50 -5.53 20.48
C GLU A 60 -8.12 -6.29 19.21
N LEU A 61 -6.83 -6.35 18.87
CA LEU A 61 -6.38 -7.03 17.67
C LEU A 61 -6.61 -8.55 17.75
N GLU A 62 -6.94 -9.12 16.60
CA GLU A 62 -7.19 -10.54 16.44
C GLU A 62 -6.16 -11.15 15.49
N PRO A 63 -5.39 -12.18 15.91
CA PRO A 63 -4.33 -12.72 15.07
C PRO A 63 -4.87 -13.25 13.74
N GLY A 64 -4.23 -12.85 12.63
CA GLY A 64 -4.56 -13.35 11.30
C GLY A 64 -5.75 -12.69 10.60
N LYS A 65 -6.50 -11.80 11.26
CA LYS A 65 -7.55 -10.99 10.62
C LYS A 65 -6.96 -9.71 10.04
N PHE A 66 -7.41 -9.26 8.88
CA PHE A 66 -6.92 -8.00 8.31
C PHE A 66 -7.54 -6.84 9.08
N GLN A 67 -6.73 -6.06 9.78
CA GLN A 67 -7.18 -5.00 10.68
C GLN A 67 -6.29 -3.77 10.58
N THR A 68 -6.85 -2.61 10.90
CA THR A 68 -6.18 -1.32 10.81
C THR A 68 -5.94 -0.73 12.19
N VAL A 69 -4.72 -0.26 12.44
CA VAL A 69 -4.35 0.50 13.65
C VAL A 69 -3.92 1.90 13.28
N ILE A 70 -4.39 2.89 14.04
CA ILE A 70 -3.89 4.26 13.98
C ILE A 70 -3.08 4.52 15.25
N GLY A 71 -1.87 5.01 15.09
CA GLY A 71 -1.00 5.31 16.22
C GLY A 71 0.09 6.30 15.89
N THR A 72 0.95 6.55 16.87
CA THR A 72 2.08 7.47 16.78
C THR A 72 3.38 6.69 16.77
N VAL A 73 4.26 7.00 15.82
CA VAL A 73 5.61 6.43 15.76
C VAL A 73 6.40 6.91 16.98
N GLU A 74 6.85 5.98 17.82
CA GLU A 74 7.71 6.26 18.96
C GLU A 74 9.19 6.08 18.60
N GLU A 75 9.50 5.05 17.83
CA GLU A 75 10.85 4.71 17.40
C GLU A 75 10.83 3.96 16.06
N PHE A 76 11.93 4.03 15.31
CA PHE A 76 12.14 3.18 14.14
C PHE A 76 13.63 2.89 13.94
N GLU A 77 13.95 1.70 13.46
CA GLU A 77 15.32 1.28 13.18
C GLU A 77 15.41 0.43 11.91
N VAL A 78 16.51 0.57 11.18
CA VAL A 78 16.88 -0.33 10.09
C VAL A 78 18.02 -1.22 10.55
N ARG A 79 17.81 -2.53 10.52
CA ARG A 79 18.84 -3.52 10.86
C ARG A 79 19.24 -4.30 9.63
N ASN A 80 20.53 -4.46 9.42
CA ASN A 80 21.07 -5.37 8.42
C ASN A 80 21.36 -6.71 9.09
N THR A 81 20.91 -7.79 8.47
CA THR A 81 21.15 -9.17 8.90
C THR A 81 22.47 -9.67 8.31
N ALA A 82 23.05 -10.71 8.93
CA ALA A 82 24.32 -11.29 8.49
C ALA A 82 24.32 -11.82 7.03
N LEU A 83 23.14 -12.07 6.46
CA LEU A 83 22.94 -12.53 5.08
C LEU A 83 22.71 -11.37 4.08
N GLY A 84 22.99 -10.13 4.47
CA GLY A 84 22.82 -8.94 3.63
C GLY A 84 21.36 -8.51 3.40
N ARG A 85 20.40 -9.10 4.12
CA ARG A 85 18.99 -8.67 4.12
C ARG A 85 18.78 -7.55 5.12
N SER A 86 17.85 -6.65 4.85
CA SER A 86 17.49 -5.55 5.77
C SER A 86 16.11 -5.76 6.38
N VAL A 87 15.94 -5.27 7.60
CA VAL A 87 14.66 -5.26 8.31
C VAL A 87 14.46 -3.87 8.88
N LEU A 88 13.39 -3.19 8.45
CA LEU A 88 12.91 -1.96 9.06
C LEU A 88 11.87 -2.33 10.11
N GLY A 89 12.11 -1.97 11.37
CA GLY A 89 11.14 -2.04 12.45
C GLY A 89 10.67 -0.64 12.82
N VAL A 90 9.37 -0.43 12.95
CA VAL A 90 8.76 0.82 13.42
C VAL A 90 7.87 0.49 14.61
N LEU A 91 8.17 1.09 15.76
CA LEU A 91 7.38 0.96 16.96
C LEU A 91 6.31 2.06 16.97
N VAL A 92 5.05 1.64 17.02
CA VAL A 92 3.89 2.53 17.02
C VAL A 92 3.12 2.35 18.32
N ARG A 93 2.81 3.47 18.98
CA ARG A 93 1.97 3.51 20.17
C ARG A 93 0.55 3.92 19.80
N SER A 94 -0.44 3.24 20.36
CA SER A 94 -1.86 3.64 20.31
C SER A 94 -2.45 3.49 21.71
N GLY A 95 -2.91 4.58 22.30
CA GLY A 95 -3.28 4.60 23.72
C GLY A 95 -2.08 4.27 24.63
N SER A 96 -2.24 3.23 25.44
CA SER A 96 -1.22 2.66 26.33
C SER A 96 -0.41 1.53 25.70
N ASP A 97 -0.81 1.04 24.53
CA ASP A 97 -0.27 -0.17 23.92
C ASP A 97 0.66 0.12 22.76
N TYR A 98 1.47 -0.88 22.42
CA TYR A 98 2.51 -0.79 21.40
C TYR A 98 2.38 -1.92 20.37
N LEU A 99 2.66 -1.57 19.12
CA LEU A 99 2.67 -2.48 17.98
C LEU A 99 3.95 -2.25 17.17
N ARG A 100 4.57 -3.34 16.73
CA ARG A 100 5.74 -3.30 15.86
C ARG A 100 5.30 -3.52 14.40
N ALA A 101 5.54 -2.55 13.54
CA ALA A 101 5.42 -2.71 12.10
C ALA A 101 6.77 -3.09 11.50
N VAL A 102 6.80 -4.10 10.65
CA VAL A 102 8.04 -4.67 10.10
C VAL A 102 7.98 -4.72 8.58
N TRP A 103 9.03 -4.22 7.92
CA TRP A 103 9.23 -4.39 6.48
C TRP A 103 10.58 -5.07 6.20
N PHE A 104 10.52 -6.22 5.53
CA PHE A 104 11.69 -6.95 5.07
C PHE A 104 12.19 -6.39 3.73
N ASN A 105 13.51 -6.22 3.60
CA ASN A 105 14.22 -5.78 2.39
C ASN A 105 13.71 -4.47 1.78
N GLN A 106 13.13 -3.58 2.59
CA GLN A 106 12.61 -2.28 2.16
C GLN A 106 13.17 -1.14 3.03
N PRO A 107 14.51 -0.97 3.10
CA PRO A 107 15.13 0.00 4.00
C PRO A 107 14.84 1.45 3.56
N TYR A 108 14.54 1.66 2.28
CA TYR A 108 14.16 2.96 1.73
C TYR A 108 12.88 3.53 2.36
N LEU A 109 12.03 2.71 2.98
CA LEU A 109 10.83 3.18 3.68
C LEU A 109 11.16 3.95 4.95
N ALA A 110 12.36 3.77 5.53
CA ALA A 110 12.76 4.47 6.76
C ALA A 110 12.67 5.99 6.62
N GLN A 111 12.94 6.53 5.42
CA GLN A 111 12.85 7.97 5.15
C GLN A 111 11.42 8.54 5.21
N ARG A 112 10.40 7.68 5.29
CA ARG A 112 8.99 8.07 5.45
C ARG A 112 8.58 8.24 6.91
N PHE A 113 9.41 7.79 7.85
CA PHE A 113 9.11 7.76 9.27
C PHE A 113 9.88 8.82 10.06
N PHE A 114 9.21 9.43 11.04
CA PHE A 114 9.83 10.27 12.04
C PHE A 114 9.10 10.12 13.38
N ARG A 115 9.80 10.31 14.50
CA ARG A 115 9.20 10.22 15.83
C ARG A 115 8.08 11.25 16.00
N GLY A 116 6.96 10.83 16.58
CA GLY A 116 5.76 11.66 16.75
C GLY A 116 4.84 11.68 15.53
N GLN A 117 5.23 11.07 14.40
CA GLN A 117 4.38 10.96 13.23
C GLN A 117 3.16 10.07 13.52
N ARG A 118 1.97 10.55 13.14
CA ARG A 118 0.76 9.74 13.17
C ARG A 118 0.65 8.91 11.90
N VAL A 119 0.51 7.60 12.05
CA VAL A 119 0.46 6.63 10.95
C VAL A 119 -0.78 5.74 11.05
N MET A 120 -1.21 5.21 9.91
CA MET A 120 -2.25 4.19 9.80
C MET A 120 -1.58 2.95 9.19
N LEU A 121 -1.69 1.82 9.89
CA LEU A 121 -1.06 0.56 9.53
C LEU A 121 -2.15 -0.49 9.35
N SER A 122 -2.14 -1.21 8.22
CA SER A 122 -3.17 -2.21 7.93
C SER A 122 -2.55 -3.50 7.45
N ALA A 123 -2.67 -4.55 8.27
CA ALA A 123 -2.20 -5.88 7.93
C ALA A 123 -2.89 -6.91 8.80
N LYS A 124 -2.52 -8.18 8.61
CA LYS A 124 -2.89 -9.25 9.53
C LYS A 124 -1.93 -9.22 10.73
N PRO A 125 -2.38 -8.81 11.93
CA PRO A 125 -1.51 -8.74 13.08
C PRO A 125 -1.19 -10.16 13.57
N LYS A 126 -0.04 -10.31 14.22
CA LYS A 126 0.42 -11.53 14.86
C LYS A 126 0.94 -11.21 16.25
N TRP A 127 0.78 -12.14 17.18
CA TRP A 127 1.38 -12.02 18.50
C TRP A 127 2.74 -12.72 18.49
N GLU A 128 3.83 -11.94 18.53
CA GLU A 128 5.20 -12.46 18.39
C GLU A 128 6.14 -11.74 19.36
N GLY A 129 6.97 -12.48 20.10
CA GLY A 129 7.95 -11.87 21.01
C GLY A 129 7.34 -10.95 22.08
N MET A 130 6.16 -11.31 22.60
CA MET A 130 5.37 -10.57 23.61
C MET A 130 4.79 -9.22 23.13
N MET A 131 4.70 -8.99 21.82
CA MET A 131 4.11 -7.78 21.26
C MET A 131 3.29 -8.10 20.01
N TRP A 132 2.32 -7.26 19.70
CA TRP A 132 1.67 -7.28 18.39
C TRP A 132 2.63 -6.85 17.28
N GLU A 133 2.64 -7.62 16.20
CA GLU A 133 3.44 -7.37 15.01
C GLU A 133 2.58 -7.35 13.75
N MET A 134 2.82 -6.37 12.89
CA MET A 134 2.30 -6.34 11.53
C MET A 134 3.46 -6.39 10.53
N ILE A 135 3.39 -7.32 9.58
CA ILE A 135 4.39 -7.49 8.54
C ILE A 135 3.86 -6.86 7.25
N HIS A 136 4.67 -5.98 6.65
CA HIS A 136 4.32 -5.17 5.49
C HIS A 136 2.96 -4.45 5.58
N PRO A 137 2.67 -3.75 6.71
CA PRO A 137 1.48 -2.92 6.81
C PRO A 137 1.56 -1.62 6.01
#